data_AF-A0AAN9PCM7-F1
#
_entry.id   AF-A0AAN9PCM7-F1
#
_cell.length_a   1.000
_cell.length_b   1.000
_cell.length_c   1.000
_cell.angle_alpha   90.00
_cell.angle_beta   90.00
_cell.angle_gamma   90.00
#
_symmetry.space_group_name_H-M   'P 1'
#
loop_
_entity.id
_entity.type
_entity.pdbx_description
1 polymer ?
#
loop_
_entity_poly.entity_id
_entity_poly.type
_entity_poly.pdbx_seq_one_letter_code
_entity_poly.pdbx_strand_id
1 'polypeptide(L)'
;MNSERTQSWALIFVVLGVSSFLISPSKSYFFAVAGEKLIKRLRLICFEKIIRMEVSWFDEAEHSSAALGARLSTDVASIRALVGDALGLLVQNVATAIVGLVIAFHASWRLSLIILVLLPLLALNGYLQMKFIQGFAADGKKLYEEASQVANDAVSSIRTVASFCAEEKVTELYPKKCEAPIKAGVSQGIINGIGFGVSFFMLFSVYACSFYAGARLVGDGKTSFSDVFRVFFALNMEAVGISQTSSLAPDSTKAKNAAASILSIIN
;
A
#
# COMPACT_ATOMS: atom_id res chain seq x y z
N MET A 1 7.54 -10.51 -45.78
CA MET A 1 6.99 -11.41 -44.74
C MET A 1 6.97 -10.81 -43.31
N ASN A 2 7.83 -9.85 -42.96
CA ASN A 2 7.79 -9.20 -41.63
C ASN A 2 6.79 -8.03 -41.49
N SER A 3 6.48 -7.30 -42.57
CA SER A 3 5.59 -6.12 -42.49
C SER A 3 4.15 -6.47 -42.08
N GLU A 4 3.54 -7.49 -42.69
CA GLU A 4 2.15 -7.88 -42.40
C GLU A 4 1.97 -8.44 -40.98
N ARG A 5 2.99 -9.15 -40.46
CA ARG A 5 2.99 -9.63 -39.06
C ARG A 5 3.06 -8.45 -38.10
N THR A 6 3.97 -7.50 -38.34
CA THR A 6 4.09 -6.29 -37.52
C THR A 6 2.81 -5.44 -37.57
N GLN A 7 2.19 -5.30 -38.74
CA GLN A 7 0.90 -4.63 -38.89
C GLN A 7 -0.22 -5.33 -38.10
N SER A 8 -0.26 -6.67 -38.13
CA SER A 8 -1.23 -7.45 -37.35
C SER A 8 -1.05 -7.25 -35.84
N TRP A 9 0.20 -7.29 -35.33
CA TRP A 9 0.48 -7.01 -33.92
C TRP A 9 0.16 -5.56 -33.54
N ALA A 10 0.47 -4.60 -34.41
CA ALA A 10 0.13 -3.20 -34.20
C ALA A 10 -1.39 -3.00 -34.09
N LEU A 11 -2.18 -3.63 -34.96
CA LEU A 11 -3.64 -3.60 -34.88
C LEU A 11 -4.16 -4.20 -33.57
N ILE A 12 -3.60 -5.32 -33.10
CA ILE A 12 -3.96 -5.92 -31.80
C ILE A 12 -3.68 -4.95 -30.65
N PHE A 13 -2.52 -4.28 -30.65
CA PHE A 13 -2.21 -3.27 -29.63
C PHE A 13 -3.15 -2.06 -29.66
N VAL A 14 -3.55 -1.61 -30.85
CA VAL A 14 -4.54 -0.54 -31.00
C VAL A 14 -5.90 -0.97 -30.43
N VAL A 15 -6.37 -2.17 -30.75
CA VAL A 15 -7.64 -2.71 -30.22
C VAL A 15 -7.57 -2.89 -28.69
N LEU A 16 -6.44 -3.37 -28.15
CA LEU A 16 -6.22 -3.45 -26.71
C LEU A 16 -6.17 -2.06 -26.05
N GLY A 17 -5.58 -1.06 -26.70
CA GLY A 17 -5.56 0.32 -26.23
C GLY A 17 -6.96 0.94 -26.17
N VAL A 18 -7.74 0.81 -27.24
CA VAL A 18 -9.11 1.33 -27.32
C VAL A 18 -10.02 0.62 -26.31
N SER A 19 -9.91 -0.71 -26.18
CA SER A 19 -10.68 -1.45 -25.18
C SER A 19 -10.30 -1.07 -23.75
N SER A 20 -9.00 -0.93 -23.44
CA SER A 20 -8.53 -0.48 -22.12
C SER A 20 -9.03 0.93 -21.77
N PHE A 21 -9.06 1.83 -22.76
CA PHE A 21 -9.59 3.19 -22.61
C PHE A 21 -11.07 3.22 -22.27
N LEU A 22 -11.87 2.26 -22.76
CA LEU A 22 -13.29 2.14 -22.45
C LEU A 22 -13.54 1.40 -21.13
N ILE A 23 -12.81 0.30 -20.88
CA ILE A 23 -13.03 -0.58 -19.73
C ILE A 23 -12.59 0.09 -18.42
N SER A 24 -11.44 0.76 -18.40
CA SER A 24 -10.88 1.37 -17.18
C SER A 24 -11.83 2.38 -16.53
N PRO A 25 -12.35 3.41 -17.24
CA PRO A 25 -13.30 4.36 -16.64
C PRO A 25 -14.65 3.70 -16.33
N SER A 26 -15.12 2.77 -17.16
CA SER A 26 -16.37 2.05 -16.91
C SER A 26 -16.30 1.26 -15.60
N LYS A 27 -15.20 0.52 -15.36
CA LYS A 27 -14.95 -0.20 -14.11
C LYS A 27 -14.99 0.76 -12.93
N SER A 28 -14.22 1.85 -12.97
CA SER A 28 -14.16 2.83 -11.89
C SER A 28 -15.53 3.47 -11.63
N TYR A 29 -16.30 3.76 -12.68
CA TYR A 29 -17.64 4.33 -12.56
C TYR A 29 -18.61 3.36 -11.86
N PHE A 30 -18.69 2.10 -12.27
CA PHE A 30 -19.58 1.12 -11.65
C PHE A 30 -19.26 0.88 -10.18
N PHE A 31 -17.98 0.76 -9.84
CA PHE A 31 -17.53 0.60 -8.45
C PHE A 31 -17.78 1.86 -7.62
N ALA A 32 -17.59 3.06 -8.18
CA ALA A 32 -17.91 4.32 -7.51
C ALA A 32 -19.41 4.43 -7.22
N VAL A 33 -20.28 4.11 -8.18
CA VAL A 33 -21.74 4.13 -8.00
C VAL A 33 -22.18 3.11 -6.96
N ALA A 34 -21.61 1.89 -6.97
CA ALA A 34 -21.89 0.88 -5.97
C ALA A 34 -21.46 1.33 -4.57
N GLY A 35 -20.27 1.93 -4.44
CA GLY A 35 -19.76 2.51 -3.21
C GLY A 35 -20.65 3.62 -2.64
N GLU A 36 -21.11 4.55 -3.49
CA GLU A 36 -22.04 5.62 -3.09
C GLU A 36 -23.38 5.09 -2.60
N LYS A 37 -23.96 4.11 -3.30
CA LYS A 37 -25.22 3.47 -2.87
C LYS A 37 -25.08 2.80 -1.52
N LEU A 38 -23.94 2.14 -1.27
CA LEU A 38 -23.65 1.52 0.03
C LEU A 38 -23.52 2.56 1.14
N ILE A 39 -22.76 3.65 0.93
CA ILE A 39 -22.66 4.76 1.90
C ILE A 39 -24.03 5.28 2.26
N LYS A 40 -24.85 5.60 1.25
CA LYS A 40 -26.16 6.20 1.46
C LYS A 40 -27.01 5.30 2.35
N ARG A 41 -26.98 3.99 2.10
CA ARG A 41 -27.70 3.01 2.92
C ARG A 41 -27.16 2.93 4.35
N LEU A 42 -25.83 2.87 4.53
CA LEU A 42 -25.21 2.83 5.85
C LEU A 42 -25.54 4.09 6.67
N ARG A 43 -25.40 5.28 6.08
CA ARG A 43 -25.73 6.55 6.76
C ARG A 43 -27.18 6.61 7.21
N LEU A 44 -28.12 6.16 6.37
CA LEU A 44 -29.54 6.15 6.72
C LEU A 44 -29.83 5.19 7.89
N ILE A 45 -29.30 3.95 7.83
CA ILE A 45 -29.50 2.96 8.90
C ILE A 45 -28.88 3.43 10.22
N CYS A 46 -27.65 3.94 10.17
CA CYS A 46 -26.98 4.47 11.36
C CYS A 46 -27.73 5.66 11.95
N PHE A 47 -28.14 6.62 11.11
CA PHE A 47 -28.88 7.79 11.58
C PHE A 47 -30.23 7.40 12.19
N GLU A 48 -30.98 6.50 11.56
CA GLU A 48 -32.26 5.99 12.07
C GLU A 48 -32.11 5.28 13.42
N LYS A 49 -31.02 4.52 13.61
CA LYS A 49 -30.75 3.84 14.88
C LYS A 49 -30.34 4.83 15.97
N ILE A 50 -29.48 5.80 15.66
CA ILE A 50 -29.02 6.82 16.62
C ILE A 50 -30.20 7.62 17.17
N ILE A 51 -31.14 8.08 16.33
CA ILE A 51 -32.30 8.85 16.81
C ILE A 51 -33.29 8.04 17.66
N ARG A 52 -33.19 6.70 17.65
CA ARG A 52 -34.04 5.79 18.45
C ARG A 52 -33.35 5.30 19.74
N MET A 53 -32.10 5.68 19.99
CA MET A 53 -31.36 5.33 21.21
C MET A 53 -31.94 6.06 22.43
N GLU A 54 -31.76 5.47 23.62
CA GLU A 54 -32.15 6.09 24.88
C GLU A 54 -31.24 7.27 25.24
N VAL A 55 -31.75 8.21 26.03
CA VAL A 55 -31.00 9.42 26.42
C VAL A 55 -29.73 9.08 27.21
N SER A 56 -29.80 8.06 28.08
CA SER A 56 -28.65 7.60 28.88
C SER A 56 -27.48 7.10 28.02
N TRP A 57 -27.74 6.65 26.78
CA TRP A 57 -26.69 6.22 25.86
C TRP A 57 -25.84 7.39 25.36
N PHE A 58 -26.43 8.59 25.27
CA PHE A 58 -25.72 9.80 24.86
C PHE A 58 -24.88 10.43 25.98
N ASP A 59 -25.04 9.99 27.22
CA ASP A 59 -24.25 10.45 28.36
C ASP A 59 -22.83 9.84 28.36
N GLU A 60 -22.60 8.77 27.61
CA GLU A 60 -21.29 8.14 27.44
C GLU A 60 -20.37 9.02 26.58
N ALA A 61 -19.12 9.23 27.01
CA ALA A 61 -18.16 10.09 26.30
C ALA A 61 -17.89 9.62 24.85
N GLU A 62 -18.00 8.31 24.59
CA GLU A 62 -17.82 7.70 23.26
C GLU A 62 -18.98 8.00 22.28
N HIS A 63 -20.13 8.44 22.79
CA HIS A 63 -21.37 8.69 22.06
C HIS A 63 -21.73 10.17 21.97
N SER A 64 -20.75 11.05 22.22
CA SER A 64 -20.91 12.49 22.02
C SER A 64 -21.33 12.82 20.57
N SER A 65 -22.04 13.94 20.40
CA SER A 65 -22.50 14.42 19.09
C SER A 65 -21.37 14.58 18.08
N ALA A 66 -20.18 15.00 18.54
CA ALA A 66 -18.97 15.10 17.74
C ALA A 66 -18.45 13.72 17.29
N ALA A 67 -18.41 12.74 18.21
CA ALA A 67 -17.98 11.38 17.89
C ALA A 67 -18.94 10.71 16.88
N LEU A 68 -20.26 10.86 17.05
CA LEU A 68 -21.25 10.33 16.12
C LEU A 68 -21.17 11.00 14.74
N GLY A 69 -20.96 12.31 14.69
CA GLY A 69 -20.72 13.05 13.45
C GLY A 69 -19.47 12.55 12.72
N ALA A 70 -18.38 12.31 13.45
CA ALA A 70 -17.16 11.73 12.90
C ALA A 70 -17.39 10.30 12.36
N ARG A 71 -18.14 9.45 13.08
CA ARG A 71 -18.48 8.10 12.59
C ARG A 71 -19.34 8.15 11.32
N LEU A 72 -20.38 8.99 11.28
CA LEU A 72 -21.26 9.11 10.09
C LEU A 72 -20.53 9.68 8.86
N SER A 73 -19.54 10.54 9.09
CA SER A 73 -18.80 11.19 8.00
C SER A 73 -17.56 10.38 7.62
N THR A 74 -16.59 10.27 8.53
CA THR A 74 -15.23 9.75 8.31
C THR A 74 -15.17 8.23 8.27
N ASP A 75 -15.81 7.53 9.21
CA ASP A 75 -15.78 6.06 9.24
C ASP A 75 -16.52 5.48 8.03
N VAL A 76 -17.71 6.02 7.72
CA VAL A 76 -18.47 5.62 6.52
C VAL A 76 -17.72 5.94 5.23
N ALA A 77 -17.02 7.09 5.14
CA ALA A 77 -16.21 7.43 3.98
C ALA A 77 -15.01 6.48 3.81
N SER A 78 -14.40 6.03 4.91
CA SER A 78 -13.30 5.07 4.88
C SER A 78 -13.76 3.71 4.36
N ILE A 79 -14.96 3.26 4.76
CA ILE A 79 -15.59 2.03 4.22
C ILE A 79 -15.85 2.16 2.72
N ARG A 80 -16.30 3.32 2.24
CA ARG A 80 -16.47 3.56 0.81
C ARG A 80 -15.19 3.43 0.03
N ALA A 81 -14.12 4.09 0.46
CA ALA A 81 -12.85 4.03 -0.24
C ALA A 81 -12.40 2.56 -0.41
N LEU A 82 -12.64 1.74 0.62
CA LEU A 82 -12.39 0.31 0.54
C LEU A 82 -13.32 -0.42 -0.45
N VAL A 83 -14.64 -0.22 -0.35
CA VAL A 83 -15.62 -0.98 -1.14
C VAL A 83 -15.68 -0.52 -2.61
N GLY A 84 -15.48 0.76 -2.87
CA GLY A 84 -15.43 1.33 -4.22
C GLY A 84 -14.08 1.04 -4.88
N ASP A 85 -13.03 1.66 -4.37
CA ASP A 85 -11.75 1.71 -5.09
C ASP A 85 -10.89 0.47 -4.81
N ALA A 86 -10.78 0.05 -3.55
CA ALA A 86 -9.90 -1.07 -3.19
C ALA A 86 -10.44 -2.42 -3.68
N LEU A 87 -11.75 -2.70 -3.56
CA LEU A 87 -12.34 -3.92 -4.12
C LEU A 87 -12.20 -3.99 -5.64
N GLY A 88 -12.40 -2.87 -6.34
CA GLY A 88 -12.24 -2.81 -7.79
C GLY A 88 -10.80 -3.08 -8.24
N LEU A 89 -9.81 -2.66 -7.45
CA LEU A 89 -8.40 -2.96 -7.68
C LEU A 89 -8.04 -4.41 -7.30
N LEU A 90 -8.56 -4.91 -6.17
CA LEU A 90 -8.39 -6.30 -5.73
C LEU A 90 -8.91 -7.30 -6.77
N VAL A 91 -10.14 -7.12 -7.26
CA VAL A 91 -10.73 -7.99 -8.28
C VAL A 91 -9.90 -7.97 -9.56
N GLN A 92 -9.42 -6.80 -9.97
CA GLN A 92 -8.54 -6.66 -11.13
C GLN A 92 -7.23 -7.41 -10.95
N ASN A 93 -6.57 -7.26 -9.80
CA ASN A 93 -5.28 -7.89 -9.54
C ASN A 93 -5.41 -9.40 -9.37
N VAL A 94 -6.48 -9.90 -8.74
CA VAL A 94 -6.78 -11.33 -8.66
C VAL A 94 -7.06 -11.91 -10.06
N ALA A 95 -7.88 -11.24 -10.87
CA ALA A 95 -8.14 -11.69 -12.24
C ALA A 95 -6.87 -11.70 -13.09
N THR A 96 -6.03 -10.66 -12.96
CA THR A 96 -4.75 -10.55 -13.66
C THR A 96 -3.78 -11.65 -13.22
N ALA A 97 -3.72 -11.95 -11.92
CA ALA A 97 -2.89 -13.03 -11.38
C ALA A 97 -3.33 -14.40 -11.89
N ILE A 98 -4.63 -14.69 -11.92
CA ILE A 98 -5.15 -15.96 -12.43
C ILE A 98 -4.82 -16.10 -13.93
N VAL A 99 -5.12 -15.08 -14.73
CA VAL A 99 -4.87 -15.10 -16.18
C VAL A 99 -3.38 -15.18 -16.49
N GLY A 100 -2.55 -14.41 -15.79
CA GLY A 100 -1.10 -14.43 -15.97
C GLY A 100 -0.48 -15.79 -15.62
N LEU A 101 -0.89 -16.40 -14.50
CA LEU A 101 -0.43 -17.74 -14.12
C LEU A 101 -0.82 -18.76 -15.19
N VAL A 102 -2.06 -18.72 -15.68
CA VAL A 102 -2.51 -19.63 -16.74
C VAL A 102 -1.67 -19.46 -18.01
N ILE A 103 -1.38 -18.22 -18.43
CA ILE A 103 -0.52 -17.93 -19.58
C ILE A 103 0.90 -18.46 -19.35
N ALA A 104 1.46 -18.27 -18.15
CA ALA A 104 2.80 -18.72 -17.80
C ALA A 104 2.90 -20.25 -17.83
N PHE A 105 1.99 -20.95 -17.15
CA PHE A 105 1.95 -22.42 -17.13
C PHE A 105 1.72 -23.03 -18.50
N HIS A 106 0.88 -22.40 -19.34
CA HIS A 106 0.64 -22.85 -20.71
C HIS A 106 1.87 -22.68 -21.61
N ALA A 107 2.67 -21.62 -21.41
CA ALA A 107 3.87 -21.38 -22.21
C ALA A 107 5.03 -22.33 -21.81
N SER A 108 5.37 -22.42 -20.53
CA SER A 108 6.37 -23.38 -20.04
C SER A 108 6.17 -23.65 -18.55
N TRP A 109 5.64 -24.85 -18.24
CA TRP A 109 5.42 -25.27 -16.86
C TRP A 109 6.72 -25.39 -16.05
N ARG A 110 7.83 -25.79 -16.70
CA ARG A 110 9.14 -25.95 -16.03
C ARG A 110 9.72 -24.62 -15.60
N LEU A 111 9.69 -23.61 -16.48
CA LEU A 111 10.21 -22.28 -16.16
C LEU A 111 9.30 -21.56 -15.15
N SER A 112 7.98 -21.70 -15.30
CA SER A 112 7.00 -21.09 -14.40
C SER A 112 7.17 -21.58 -12.97
N LEU A 113 7.42 -22.88 -12.75
CA LEU A 113 7.70 -23.43 -11.42
C LEU A 113 8.98 -22.85 -10.79
N ILE A 114 10.05 -22.69 -11.58
CA ILE A 114 11.30 -22.10 -11.09
C ILE A 114 11.04 -20.67 -10.61
N ILE A 115 10.33 -19.87 -11.40
CA ILE A 115 10.04 -18.48 -11.04
C ILE A 115 9.07 -18.43 -9.85
N LEU A 116 8.08 -19.31 -9.78
CA LEU A 116 7.16 -19.43 -8.66
C LEU A 116 7.89 -19.69 -7.32
N VAL A 117 8.98 -20.46 -7.34
CA VAL A 117 9.83 -20.69 -6.16
C VAL A 117 10.69 -19.46 -5.82
N LEU A 118 11.05 -18.64 -6.80
CA LEU A 118 11.80 -17.39 -6.57
C LEU A 118 10.90 -16.24 -6.09
N LEU A 119 9.61 -16.25 -6.39
CA LEU A 119 8.65 -15.24 -5.92
C LEU A 119 8.57 -15.11 -4.37
N PRO A 120 8.44 -16.17 -3.56
CA PRO A 120 8.40 -16.04 -2.10
C PRO A 120 9.72 -15.51 -1.54
N LEU A 121 10.85 -15.78 -2.21
CA LEU A 121 12.15 -15.23 -1.83
C LEU A 121 12.17 -13.70 -2.01
N LEU A 122 11.62 -13.19 -3.13
CA LEU A 122 11.44 -11.76 -3.34
C LEU A 122 10.46 -11.14 -2.35
N ALA A 123 9.34 -11.83 -2.09
CA ALA A 123 8.32 -11.37 -1.14
C ALA A 123 8.89 -11.26 0.28
N LEU A 124 9.69 -12.25 0.72
CA LEU A 124 10.36 -12.23 2.01
C LEU A 124 11.33 -11.05 2.12
N ASN A 125 12.13 -10.80 1.08
CA ASN A 125 13.04 -9.65 1.05
C ASN A 125 12.29 -8.32 1.15
N GLY A 126 11.22 -8.15 0.36
CA GLY A 126 10.38 -6.94 0.41
C GLY A 126 9.72 -6.74 1.77
N TYR A 127 9.24 -7.82 2.39
CA TYR A 127 8.66 -7.78 3.73
C TYR A 127 9.69 -7.37 4.79
N LEU A 128 10.90 -7.95 4.74
CA LEU A 128 11.97 -7.63 5.67
C LEU A 128 12.36 -6.15 5.55
N GLN A 129 12.51 -5.66 4.31
CA GLN A 129 12.80 -4.25 4.02
C GLN A 129 11.72 -3.33 4.59
N MET A 130 10.45 -3.63 4.36
CA MET A 130 9.33 -2.81 4.82
C MET A 130 9.25 -2.79 6.36
N LYS A 131 9.52 -3.92 7.01
CA LYS A 131 9.58 -4.01 8.48
C LYS A 131 10.72 -3.17 9.07
N PHE A 132 11.90 -3.19 8.44
CA PHE A 132 13.01 -2.33 8.87
C PHE A 132 12.65 -0.85 8.72
N ILE A 133 12.14 -0.44 7.56
CA ILE A 133 11.75 0.96 7.32
C ILE A 133 10.74 1.43 8.37
N GLN A 134 9.71 0.62 8.68
CA GLN A 134 8.69 0.97 9.67
C GLN A 134 9.24 1.02 11.10
N GLY A 135 10.05 0.03 11.51
CA GLY A 135 10.60 -0.04 12.87
C GLY A 135 11.47 1.17 13.18
N PHE A 136 12.38 1.51 12.28
CA PHE A 136 13.24 2.66 12.47
C PHE A 136 12.52 4.02 12.30
N ALA A 137 11.47 4.09 11.49
CA ALA A 137 10.65 5.30 11.40
C ALA A 137 9.96 5.59 12.76
N ALA A 138 9.54 4.56 13.49
CA ALA A 138 8.98 4.71 14.83
C ALA A 138 10.02 5.21 15.85
N ASP A 139 11.24 4.65 15.82
CA ASP A 139 12.34 5.07 16.70
C ASP A 139 12.76 6.52 16.43
N GLY A 140 12.88 6.90 15.15
CA GLY A 140 13.17 8.27 14.75
C GLY A 140 12.09 9.26 15.20
N LYS A 141 10.81 8.87 15.10
CA LYS A 141 9.68 9.68 15.57
C LYS A 141 9.77 9.93 17.08
N LYS A 142 10.09 8.91 17.88
CA LYS A 142 10.22 9.04 19.34
C LYS A 142 11.33 10.02 19.75
N LEU A 143 12.51 9.91 19.12
CA LEU A 143 13.62 10.84 19.37
C LEU A 143 13.27 12.29 18.98
N TYR A 144 12.49 12.45 17.90
CA TYR A 144 12.01 13.76 17.46
C TYR A 144 10.94 14.33 18.40
N GLU A 145 10.04 13.49 18.93
CA GLU A 145 9.04 13.86 19.93
C GLU A 145 9.73 14.37 21.22
N GLU A 146 10.78 13.70 21.70
CA GLU A 146 11.54 14.15 22.88
C GLU A 146 12.21 15.52 22.67
N ALA A 147 12.82 15.75 21.49
CA ALA A 147 13.42 17.04 21.16
C ALA A 147 12.37 18.16 21.02
N SER A 148 11.23 17.84 20.41
CA SER A 148 10.11 18.77 20.23
C SER A 148 9.44 19.12 21.56
N GLN A 149 9.40 18.19 22.50
CA GLN A 149 8.85 18.42 23.82
C GLN A 149 9.63 19.50 24.58
N VAL A 150 10.96 19.52 24.48
CA VAL A 150 11.79 20.56 25.10
C VAL A 150 11.46 21.96 24.55
N ALA A 151 11.24 22.07 23.24
CA ALA A 151 10.82 23.34 22.64
C ALA A 151 9.41 23.73 23.08
N ASN A 152 8.47 22.78 23.13
CA ASN A 152 7.12 23.02 23.61
C ASN A 152 7.08 23.45 25.08
N ASP A 153 7.89 22.85 25.95
CA ASP A 153 7.98 23.21 27.37
C ASP A 153 8.55 24.64 27.53
N ALA A 154 9.56 25.00 26.75
CA ALA A 154 10.15 26.33 26.75
C ALA A 154 9.16 27.41 26.26
N VAL A 155 8.44 27.14 25.17
CA VAL A 155 7.47 28.09 24.59
C VAL A 155 6.22 28.22 25.47
N SER A 156 5.71 27.10 26.00
CA SER A 156 4.55 27.12 26.90
C SER A 156 4.85 27.83 28.23
N SER A 157 6.09 27.73 28.71
CA SER A 157 6.57 28.37 29.95
C SER A 157 7.39 29.64 29.69
N ILE A 158 7.16 30.36 28.59
CA ILE A 158 7.97 31.52 28.18
C ILE A 158 8.07 32.60 29.26
N ARG A 159 7.00 32.79 30.04
CA ARG A 159 6.99 33.76 31.15
C ARG A 159 7.96 33.37 32.27
N THR A 160 8.09 32.08 32.55
CA THR A 160 9.05 31.54 33.51
C THR A 160 10.48 31.67 32.98
N VAL A 161 10.72 31.30 31.71
CA VAL A 161 12.03 31.43 31.07
C VAL A 161 12.52 32.88 31.11
N ALA A 162 11.66 33.83 30.75
CA ALA A 162 11.97 35.26 30.80
C ALA A 162 12.16 35.78 32.24
N SER A 163 11.38 35.29 33.21
CA SER A 163 11.52 35.71 34.61
C SER A 163 12.85 35.28 35.26
N PHE A 164 13.47 34.20 34.75
CA PHE A 164 14.78 33.72 35.18
C PHE A 164 15.91 34.17 34.24
N CYS A 165 15.64 34.97 33.22
CA CYS A 165 16.59 35.36 32.16
C CYS A 165 17.33 34.15 31.57
N ALA A 166 16.63 33.04 31.36
CA ALA A 166 17.19 31.76 30.96
C ALA A 166 17.13 31.49 29.44
N GLU A 167 16.82 32.51 28.63
CA GLU A 167 16.63 32.39 27.18
C GLU A 167 17.88 31.82 26.48
N GLU A 168 19.06 32.31 26.86
CA GLU A 168 20.33 31.85 26.29
C GLU A 168 20.60 30.39 26.62
N LYS A 169 20.27 29.96 27.85
CA LYS A 169 20.43 28.58 28.30
C LYS A 169 19.50 27.62 27.57
N VAL A 170 18.26 28.02 27.31
CA VAL A 170 17.30 27.23 26.51
C VAL A 170 17.75 27.16 25.05
N THR A 171 18.24 28.27 24.51
CA THR A 171 18.75 28.36 23.12
C THR A 171 19.95 27.45 22.90
N GLU A 172 20.83 27.30 23.89
CA GLU A 172 21.97 26.37 23.82
C GLU A 172 21.55 24.89 24.01
N LEU A 173 20.49 24.63 24.76
CA LEU A 173 20.04 23.28 25.09
C LEU A 173 19.28 22.61 23.93
N TYR A 174 18.57 23.39 23.11
CA TYR A 174 17.84 22.91 21.94
C TYR A 174 18.71 22.21 20.88
N PRO A 175 19.82 22.77 20.37
CA PRO A 175 20.67 22.11 19.39
C PRO A 175 21.32 20.83 19.97
N LYS A 176 21.70 20.82 21.25
CA LYS A 176 22.21 19.61 21.94
C LYS A 176 21.19 18.48 21.95
N LYS A 177 19.90 18.80 22.10
CA LYS A 177 18.80 17.81 22.02
C LYS A 177 18.50 17.38 20.58
N CYS A 178 18.78 18.23 19.59
CA CYS A 178 18.61 17.92 18.17
C CYS A 178 19.71 17.03 17.59
N GLU A 179 20.89 16.94 18.20
CA GLU A 179 21.98 16.08 17.71
C GLU A 179 21.59 14.59 17.68
N ALA A 180 20.85 14.11 18.68
CA ALA A 180 20.40 12.73 18.76
C ALA A 180 19.48 12.33 17.57
N PRO A 181 18.39 13.05 17.27
CA PRO A 181 17.55 12.75 16.11
C PRO A 181 18.29 12.96 14.77
N ILE A 182 19.22 13.92 14.67
CA ILE A 182 20.04 14.09 13.45
C ILE A 182 20.93 12.86 13.23
N LYS A 183 21.66 12.40 14.25
CA LYS A 183 22.54 11.24 14.15
C LYS A 183 21.75 9.95 13.86
N ALA A 184 20.60 9.78 14.50
CA ALA A 184 19.68 8.68 14.22
C ALA A 184 19.18 8.74 12.77
N GLY A 185 18.81 9.93 12.28
CA GLY A 185 18.38 10.14 10.89
C GLY A 185 19.47 9.80 9.86
N VAL A 186 20.72 10.17 10.12
CA VAL A 186 21.86 9.82 9.25
C VAL A 186 22.10 8.31 9.23
N SER A 187 22.15 7.67 10.41
CA SER A 187 22.28 6.21 10.51
C SER A 187 21.12 5.51 9.79
N GLN A 188 19.91 6.07 9.91
CA GLN A 188 18.74 5.53 9.26
C GLN A 188 18.80 5.64 7.74
N GLY A 189 19.28 6.78 7.23
CA GLY A 189 19.50 6.99 5.80
C GLY A 189 20.47 5.95 5.23
N ILE A 190 21.56 5.67 5.94
CA ILE A 190 22.57 4.68 5.52
C ILE A 190 21.96 3.26 5.52
N ILE A 191 21.28 2.88 6.60
CA ILE A 191 20.65 1.55 6.71
C ILE A 191 19.59 1.35 5.62
N ASN A 192 18.74 2.36 5.39
CA ASN A 192 17.75 2.34 4.32
C ASN A 192 18.42 2.24 2.95
N GLY A 193 19.48 3.01 2.71
CA GLY A 193 20.23 2.99 1.45
C GLY A 193 20.84 1.61 1.15
N ILE A 194 21.49 0.99 2.15
CA ILE A 194 22.03 -0.37 2.04
C ILE A 194 20.88 -1.38 1.82
N GLY A 195 19.79 -1.28 2.59
CA GLY A 195 18.62 -2.15 2.45
C GLY A 195 17.98 -2.07 1.06
N PHE A 196 17.89 -0.87 0.48
CA PHE A 196 17.46 -0.68 -0.91
C PHE A 196 18.44 -1.31 -1.89
N GLY A 197 19.74 -1.09 -1.73
CA GLY A 197 20.77 -1.69 -2.58
C GLY A 197 20.73 -3.22 -2.59
N VAL A 198 20.64 -3.84 -1.41
CA VAL A 198 20.50 -5.30 -1.26
C VAL A 198 19.22 -5.80 -1.92
N SER A 199 18.11 -5.08 -1.78
CA SER A 199 16.83 -5.47 -2.39
C SER A 199 16.87 -5.44 -3.92
N PHE A 200 17.47 -4.40 -4.50
CA PHE A 200 17.67 -4.33 -5.94
C PHE A 200 18.65 -5.40 -6.44
N PHE A 201 19.74 -5.65 -5.71
CA PHE A 201 20.68 -6.72 -6.04
C PHE A 201 19.98 -8.08 -6.06
N MET A 202 19.13 -8.36 -5.08
CA MET A 202 18.38 -9.61 -5.01
C MET A 202 17.36 -9.74 -6.15
N LEU A 203 16.67 -8.64 -6.51
CA LEU A 203 15.77 -8.59 -7.65
C LEU A 203 16.48 -8.94 -8.97
N PHE A 204 17.62 -8.28 -9.25
CA PHE A 204 18.39 -8.56 -10.45
C PHE A 204 19.01 -9.96 -10.45
N SER A 205 19.38 -10.48 -9.27
CA SER A 205 19.86 -11.87 -9.14
C SER A 205 18.76 -12.87 -9.50
N VAL A 206 17.51 -12.64 -9.07
CA VAL A 206 16.36 -13.48 -9.47
C VAL A 206 16.12 -13.41 -10.97
N TYR A 207 16.24 -12.23 -11.59
CA TYR A 207 16.12 -12.09 -13.04
C TYR A 207 17.23 -12.85 -13.77
N ALA A 208 18.48 -12.71 -13.31
CA ALA A 208 19.63 -13.43 -13.87
C ALA A 208 19.43 -14.95 -13.78
N CYS A 209 19.00 -15.47 -12.63
CA CYS A 209 18.69 -16.90 -12.45
C CYS A 209 17.55 -17.34 -13.37
N SER A 210 16.50 -16.54 -13.52
CA SER A 210 15.35 -16.84 -14.38
C SER A 210 15.75 -16.92 -15.86
N PHE A 211 16.55 -15.97 -16.34
CA PHE A 211 17.06 -15.98 -17.72
C PHE A 211 18.09 -17.09 -17.94
N TYR A 212 18.96 -17.38 -16.96
CA TYR A 212 19.92 -18.48 -17.06
C TYR A 212 19.20 -19.83 -17.15
N ALA A 213 18.20 -20.07 -16.30
CA ALA A 213 17.36 -21.26 -16.37
C ALA A 213 16.60 -21.32 -17.70
N GLY A 214 15.99 -20.21 -18.12
CA GLY A 214 15.30 -20.11 -19.42
C GLY A 214 16.22 -20.43 -20.60
N ALA A 215 17.43 -19.87 -20.63
CA ALA A 215 18.42 -20.12 -21.67
C ALA A 215 18.83 -21.60 -21.72
N ARG A 216 19.03 -22.25 -20.57
CA ARG A 216 19.34 -23.69 -20.51
C ARG A 216 18.18 -24.55 -21.01
N LEU A 217 16.93 -24.19 -20.68
CA LEU A 217 15.74 -24.88 -21.18
C LEU A 217 15.55 -24.73 -22.69
N VAL A 218 15.92 -23.57 -23.25
CA VAL A 218 15.94 -23.33 -24.69
C VAL A 218 17.05 -24.16 -25.36
N GLY A 219 18.24 -24.23 -24.77
CA GLY A 219 19.34 -25.07 -25.25
C GLY A 219 19.00 -26.57 -25.28
N ASP A 220 18.20 -27.04 -24.32
CA ASP A 220 17.68 -28.40 -24.26
C ASP A 220 16.51 -28.67 -25.25
N GLY A 221 16.07 -27.67 -26.02
CA GLY A 221 14.93 -27.79 -26.95
C GLY A 221 13.56 -27.96 -26.27
N LYS A 222 13.47 -27.73 -24.95
CA LYS A 222 12.25 -27.93 -24.15
C LYS A 222 11.31 -26.72 -24.15
N THR A 223 11.76 -25.56 -24.62
CA THR A 223 11.01 -24.29 -24.62
C THR A 223 11.56 -23.38 -25.72
N SER A 224 10.70 -22.54 -26.31
CA SER A 224 11.12 -21.53 -27.29
C SER A 224 11.52 -20.22 -26.61
N PHE A 225 12.41 -19.45 -27.25
CA PHE A 225 12.78 -18.11 -26.78
C PHE A 225 11.56 -17.23 -26.53
N SER A 226 10.55 -17.26 -27.43
CA SER A 226 9.32 -16.49 -27.25
C SER A 226 8.54 -16.87 -25.99
N ASP A 227 8.57 -18.14 -25.60
CA ASP A 227 7.81 -18.62 -24.45
C ASP A 227 8.50 -18.26 -23.13
N VAL A 228 9.84 -18.23 -23.11
CA VAL A 228 10.60 -17.70 -21.96
C VAL A 228 10.22 -16.26 -21.66
N PHE A 229 10.18 -15.39 -22.69
CA PHE A 229 9.78 -14.00 -22.52
C PHE A 229 8.31 -13.84 -22.14
N ARG A 230 7.40 -14.67 -22.68
CA ARG A 230 6.00 -14.69 -22.28
C ARG A 230 5.82 -14.98 -20.80
N VAL A 231 6.49 -16.03 -20.29
CA VAL A 231 6.47 -16.39 -18.86
C VAL A 231 7.06 -15.26 -18.01
N PHE A 232 8.23 -14.74 -18.42
CA PHE A 232 8.93 -13.70 -17.66
C PHE A 232 8.11 -12.41 -17.52
N PHE A 233 7.53 -11.92 -18.63
CA PHE A 233 6.72 -10.70 -18.62
C PHE A 233 5.37 -10.89 -17.92
N ALA A 234 4.71 -12.04 -18.09
CA ALA A 234 3.47 -12.35 -17.39
C ALA A 234 3.67 -12.28 -15.87
N LEU A 235 4.66 -13.00 -15.34
CA LEU A 235 4.94 -13.05 -13.91
C LEU A 235 5.47 -11.72 -13.36
N ASN A 236 6.20 -10.93 -14.16
CA ASN A 236 6.61 -9.58 -13.76
C ASN A 236 5.41 -8.63 -13.60
N MET A 237 4.47 -8.64 -14.55
CA MET A 237 3.27 -7.81 -14.44
C MET A 237 2.39 -8.23 -13.25
N GLU A 238 2.33 -9.52 -12.94
CA GLU A 238 1.66 -10.02 -11.73
C GLU A 238 2.31 -9.52 -10.45
N ALA A 239 3.66 -9.57 -10.36
CA ALA A 239 4.38 -9.07 -9.19
C ALA A 239 4.09 -7.58 -8.93
N VAL A 240 3.98 -6.77 -9.99
CA VAL A 240 3.57 -5.36 -9.88
C VAL A 240 2.11 -5.24 -9.38
N GLY A 241 1.18 -6.05 -9.89
CA GLY A 241 -0.22 -6.05 -9.43
C GLY A 241 -0.38 -6.47 -7.96
N ILE A 242 0.38 -7.47 -7.52
CA ILE A 242 0.42 -7.90 -6.12
C ILE A 242 1.00 -6.79 -5.22
N SER A 243 2.04 -6.10 -5.70
CA SER A 243 2.65 -4.98 -4.97
C SER A 243 1.67 -3.81 -4.78
N GLN A 244 0.93 -3.43 -5.83
CA GLN A 244 -0.12 -2.41 -5.74
C GLN A 244 -1.25 -2.82 -4.78
N THR A 245 -1.61 -4.10 -4.77
CA THR A 245 -2.59 -4.63 -3.81
C THR A 245 -2.09 -4.55 -2.38
N SER A 246 -0.80 -4.83 -2.16
CA SER A 246 -0.19 -4.80 -0.83
C SER A 246 -0.19 -3.39 -0.23
N SER A 247 -0.08 -2.34 -1.06
CA SER A 247 -0.26 -0.97 -0.59
C SER A 247 -1.67 -0.62 -0.10
N LEU A 248 -2.70 -1.42 -0.42
CA LEU A 248 -4.06 -1.25 0.10
C LEU A 248 -4.28 -1.88 1.49
N ALA A 249 -3.30 -2.61 2.02
CA ALA A 249 -3.42 -3.27 3.32
C ALA A 249 -3.71 -2.30 4.50
N PRO A 250 -3.09 -1.11 4.60
CA PRO A 250 -3.38 -0.16 5.68
C PRO A 250 -4.83 0.35 5.63
N ASP A 251 -5.34 0.65 4.44
CA ASP A 251 -6.70 1.14 4.25
C ASP A 251 -7.73 0.04 4.55
N SER A 252 -7.38 -1.21 4.24
CA SER A 252 -8.17 -2.39 4.64
C SER A 252 -8.29 -2.52 6.15
N THR A 253 -7.20 -2.30 6.91
CA THR A 253 -7.23 -2.33 8.37
C THR A 253 -8.06 -1.17 8.94
N LYS A 254 -7.90 0.05 8.41
CA LYS A 254 -8.70 1.22 8.84
C LYS A 254 -10.19 0.99 8.60
N ALA A 255 -10.57 0.52 7.41
CA ALA A 255 -11.95 0.28 7.06
C ALA A 255 -12.59 -0.87 7.88
N LYS A 256 -11.81 -1.91 8.26
CA LYS A 256 -12.29 -2.93 9.21
C LYS A 256 -12.61 -2.34 10.59
N ASN A 257 -11.75 -1.46 11.10
CA ASN A 257 -11.99 -0.78 12.38
C ASN A 257 -13.21 0.14 12.30
N ALA A 258 -13.33 0.91 11.22
CA ALA A 258 -14.51 1.75 10.94
C ALA A 258 -15.81 0.92 10.84
N ALA A 259 -15.76 -0.23 10.18
CA ALA A 259 -16.91 -1.13 10.09
C ALA A 259 -17.31 -1.69 11.46
N ALA A 260 -16.35 -2.06 12.32
CA ALA A 260 -16.63 -2.51 13.68
C ALA A 260 -17.28 -1.39 14.53
N SER A 261 -16.78 -0.16 14.42
CA SER A 261 -17.31 1.05 15.08
C SER A 261 -18.75 1.39 14.66
N ILE A 262 -19.09 1.14 13.39
CA ILE A 262 -20.44 1.34 12.86
C ILE A 262 -21.37 0.19 13.25
N LEU A 263 -20.89 -1.05 13.20
CA LEU A 263 -21.67 -2.23 13.56
C LEU A 263 -22.06 -2.25 15.04
N SER A 264 -21.22 -1.70 15.94
CA SER A 264 -21.56 -1.57 17.37
C SER A 264 -22.69 -0.58 17.66
N ILE A 265 -23.05 0.29 16.71
CA ILE A 265 -24.23 1.17 16.84
C ILE A 265 -25.47 0.46 16.32
N ILE A 266 -25.32 -0.34 15.26
CA ILE A 266 -26.44 -1.01 14.57
C ILE A 266 -26.98 -2.18 15.40
N ASN A 267 -26.08 -3.03 15.93
CA ASN A 267 -26.41 -4.15 16.81
C ASN A 267 -26.69 -3.66 18.23
#